data_AF-A0A2V9AXD1-F1
#
_entry.id   AF-A0A2V9AXD1-F1
#
_cell.length_a   1.000
_cell.length_b   1.000
_cell.length_c   1.000
_cell.angle_alpha   90.00
_cell.angle_beta   90.00
_cell.angle_gamma   90.00
#
_symmetry.space_group_name_H-M   'P 1'
#
loop_
_entity.id
_entity.type
_entity.pdbx_description
1 polymer ?
#
loop_
_entity_poly.entity_id
_entity_poly.type
_entity_poly.pdbx_seq_one_letter_code
_entity_poly.pdbx_strand_id
1 'polypeptide(L)'
;MNAQSARRAPMMSLQELYRVYTTIAAKPGEPVPLPAFKLPVEEAEKLFSIFDEDYHISRFFHFSETNGDKYSINGEIATHVAIDPEIASIL
;
A
#
# COMPACT_ATOMS: atom_id res chain seq x y z
N MET A 1 -10.41 23.10 -11.43
CA MET A 1 -9.32 22.81 -10.48
C MET A 1 -8.75 21.46 -10.88
N ASN A 2 -7.66 21.44 -11.65
CA ASN A 2 -7.05 20.22 -12.17
C ASN A 2 -5.73 19.98 -11.42
N ALA A 3 -5.71 19.01 -10.51
CA ALA A 3 -4.48 18.55 -9.88
C ALA A 3 -3.71 17.67 -10.89
N GLN A 4 -3.05 18.33 -11.83
CA GLN A 4 -2.19 17.65 -12.80
C GLN A 4 -0.83 17.34 -12.17
N SER A 5 -0.58 16.05 -12.04
CA SER A 5 0.69 15.42 -12.41
C SER A 5 1.86 15.70 -11.48
N ALA A 6 1.83 15.07 -10.30
CA ALA A 6 3.07 14.60 -9.70
C ALA A 6 3.73 13.59 -10.67
N ARG A 7 4.58 14.10 -11.57
CA ARG A 7 5.55 13.29 -12.32
C ARG A 7 6.47 12.62 -11.30
N ARG A 8 6.17 11.38 -10.93
CA ARG A 8 7.10 10.49 -10.22
C ARG A 8 7.30 9.27 -11.13
N ALA A 9 8.37 8.51 -10.89
CA ALA A 9 8.75 7.27 -11.59
C ALA A 9 7.54 6.34 -11.85
N PRO A 10 7.62 5.24 -12.64
CA PRO A 10 6.54 4.27 -12.71
C PRO A 10 6.36 3.59 -11.34
N MET A 11 5.79 4.33 -10.40
CA MET A 11 5.30 3.87 -9.12
C MET A 11 4.11 2.99 -9.47
N MET A 12 4.11 1.79 -8.92
CA MET A 12 3.01 0.86 -9.03
C MET A 12 1.69 1.60 -8.80
N SER A 13 0.75 1.52 -9.75
CA SER A 13 -0.56 2.15 -9.58
C SER A 13 -1.35 1.44 -8.49
N LEU A 14 -2.37 2.11 -7.93
CA LEU A 14 -3.25 1.50 -6.93
C LEU A 14 -3.89 0.20 -7.45
N GLN A 15 -4.31 0.18 -8.70
CA GLN A 15 -4.86 -1.00 -9.37
C GLN A 15 -3.85 -2.14 -9.45
N GLU A 16 -2.60 -1.86 -9.84
CA GLU A 16 -1.56 -2.87 -9.90
C GLU A 16 -1.21 -3.38 -8.50
N LEU A 17 -1.13 -2.48 -7.50
CA LEU A 17 -0.89 -2.85 -6.10
C LEU A 17 -1.97 -3.80 -5.58
N TYR A 18 -3.25 -3.47 -5.79
CA TYR A 18 -4.36 -4.31 -5.34
C TYR A 18 -4.38 -5.65 -6.08
N ARG A 19 -4.03 -5.67 -7.37
CA ARG A 19 -3.86 -6.90 -8.14
C ARG A 19 -2.75 -7.78 -7.55
N VAL A 20 -1.58 -7.21 -7.23
CA VAL A 20 -0.50 -7.97 -6.59
C VAL A 20 -0.93 -8.42 -5.19
N TYR A 21 -1.53 -7.56 -4.40
CA TYR A 21 -2.06 -7.88 -3.07
C TYR A 21 -3.00 -9.10 -3.11
N THR A 22 -3.98 -9.12 -4.02
CA THR A 22 -4.90 -10.25 -4.16
C THR A 22 -4.21 -11.54 -4.64
N THR A 23 -3.02 -11.47 -5.26
CA THR A 23 -2.24 -12.67 -5.61
C THR A 23 -1.43 -13.24 -4.44
N ILE A 24 -1.07 -12.42 -3.45
CA ILE A 24 -0.22 -12.81 -2.32
C ILE A 24 -1.01 -13.00 -1.02
N ALA A 25 -2.14 -12.32 -0.86
CA ALA A 25 -3.04 -12.46 0.27
C ALA A 25 -3.78 -13.80 0.19
N ALA A 26 -3.91 -14.49 1.32
CA ALA A 26 -4.72 -15.69 1.39
C ALA A 26 -6.21 -15.38 1.15
N LYS A 27 -6.69 -14.23 1.65
CA LYS A 27 -8.00 -13.65 1.39
C LYS A 27 -7.93 -12.11 1.38
N PRO A 28 -8.85 -11.43 0.69
CA PRO A 28 -8.96 -9.97 0.78
C PRO A 28 -9.18 -9.51 2.22
N GLY A 29 -8.54 -8.41 2.63
CA GLY A 29 -8.57 -7.90 3.99
C GLY A 29 -7.62 -8.60 4.97
N GLU A 30 -6.88 -9.64 4.56
CA GLU A 30 -5.86 -10.24 5.42
C GLU A 30 -4.53 -9.48 5.38
N PRO A 31 -3.82 -9.36 6.52
CA PRO A 31 -2.55 -8.67 6.58
C PRO A 31 -1.47 -9.46 5.83
N VAL A 32 -0.80 -8.78 4.93
CA VAL A 32 0.31 -9.31 4.13
C VAL A 32 1.61 -8.60 4.52
N PRO A 33 2.73 -9.31 4.64
CA PRO A 33 4.03 -8.68 4.88
C PRO A 33 4.38 -7.70 3.76
N LEU A 34 4.80 -6.48 4.11
CA LEU A 34 5.31 -5.50 3.15
C LEU A 34 6.46 -6.02 2.23
N PRO A 35 7.39 -6.89 2.67
CA PRO A 35 8.39 -7.45 1.76
C PRO A 35 7.80 -8.41 0.71
N ALA A 36 6.58 -8.93 0.89
CA ALA A 36 5.95 -9.84 -0.07
C ALA A 36 5.64 -9.17 -1.42
N PHE A 37 5.54 -7.84 -1.45
CA PHE A 37 5.38 -7.05 -2.67
C PHE A 37 6.64 -7.01 -3.54
N LYS A 38 7.78 -7.52 -3.05
CA LYS A 38 9.08 -7.58 -3.75
C LYS A 38 9.57 -6.22 -4.26
N LEU A 39 9.17 -5.15 -3.58
CA LEU A 39 9.65 -3.79 -3.81
C LEU A 39 10.87 -3.51 -2.92
N PRO A 40 11.85 -2.69 -3.37
CA PRO A 40 12.86 -2.13 -2.51
C PRO A 40 12.23 -1.40 -1.31
N VAL A 41 12.88 -1.40 -0.15
CA VAL A 41 12.35 -0.80 1.09
C VAL A 41 11.93 0.65 0.88
N GLU A 42 12.84 1.48 0.34
CA GLU A 42 12.56 2.90 0.07
C GLU A 42 11.40 3.12 -0.91
N GLU A 43 11.23 2.22 -1.88
CA GLU A 43 10.14 2.30 -2.85
C GLU A 43 8.80 1.90 -2.24
N ALA A 44 8.78 0.83 -1.43
CA ALA A 44 7.61 0.42 -0.67
C ALA A 44 7.19 1.52 0.31
N GLU A 45 8.12 2.02 1.12
CA GLU A 45 7.86 3.10 2.09
C GLU A 45 7.24 4.32 1.40
N LYS A 46 7.84 4.76 0.29
CA LYS A 46 7.32 5.90 -0.47
C LYS A 46 5.96 5.63 -1.10
N LEU A 47 5.74 4.43 -1.63
CA LEU A 47 4.49 4.03 -2.28
C LEU A 47 3.34 4.00 -1.28
N PHE A 48 3.51 3.27 -0.18
CA PHE A 48 2.48 3.15 0.86
C PHE A 48 2.26 4.48 1.58
N SER A 49 3.29 5.31 1.76
CA SER A 49 3.11 6.66 2.32
C SER A 49 2.22 7.54 1.44
N ILE A 50 2.40 7.49 0.11
CA ILE A 50 1.55 8.26 -0.82
C ILE A 50 0.08 7.82 -0.74
N PHE A 51 -0.18 6.52 -0.58
CA PHE A 51 -1.54 6.01 -0.43
C PHE A 51 -2.14 6.30 0.94
N ASP A 52 -1.31 6.32 1.98
CA ASP A 52 -1.70 6.71 3.35
C ASP A 52 -2.09 8.20 3.44
N GLU A 53 -1.39 9.06 2.69
CA GLU A 53 -1.68 10.50 2.62
C GLU A 53 -3.06 10.82 1.98
N ASP A 54 -3.56 9.98 1.07
CA ASP A 54 -4.86 10.20 0.42
C ASP A 54 -5.99 9.53 1.21
N TYR A 55 -6.81 10.33 1.90
CA TYR A 55 -7.94 9.85 2.69
C TYR A 55 -8.93 8.93 1.92
N HIS A 56 -9.11 9.14 0.61
CA HIS A 56 -10.00 8.28 -0.17
C HIS A 56 -9.43 6.87 -0.34
N ILE A 57 -8.11 6.72 -0.22
CA ILE A 57 -7.37 5.48 -0.41
C ILE A 57 -7.01 4.88 0.96
N SER A 58 -6.41 5.66 1.86
CA SER A 58 -5.87 5.21 3.14
C SER A 58 -6.90 4.54 4.05
N ARG A 59 -8.18 4.91 3.92
CA ARG A 59 -9.29 4.25 4.63
C ARG A 59 -9.42 2.75 4.36
N PHE A 60 -8.83 2.25 3.28
CA PHE A 60 -8.82 0.83 2.90
C PHE A 60 -7.50 0.15 3.24
N PHE A 61 -6.51 0.89 3.75
CA PHE A 61 -5.19 0.38 4.10
C PHE A 61 -5.08 0.28 5.61
N HIS A 62 -4.83 -0.93 6.08
CA HIS A 62 -4.66 -1.23 7.49
C HIS A 62 -3.23 -1.70 7.73
N PHE A 63 -2.40 -0.78 8.20
CA PHE A 63 -1.03 -1.09 8.58
C PHE A 63 -0.98 -1.71 9.97
N SER A 64 -0.04 -2.63 10.17
CA SER A 64 0.17 -3.26 11.48
C SER A 64 1.65 -3.51 11.74
N GLU A 65 2.08 -3.30 12.97
CA GLU A 65 3.40 -3.67 13.46
C GLU A 65 3.32 -5.03 14.19
N THR A 66 3.95 -6.05 13.62
CA THR A 66 4.10 -7.37 14.23
C THR A 66 5.56 -7.83 14.11
N ASN A 67 5.82 -9.10 13.81
CA ASN A 67 7.17 -9.60 13.56
C ASN A 67 7.53 -9.47 12.07
N GLY A 68 8.76 -9.09 11.77
CA GLY A 68 9.27 -9.03 10.39
C GLY A 68 10.07 -7.77 10.09
N ASP A 69 10.33 -7.55 8.81
CA ASP A 69 10.98 -6.33 8.30
C ASP A 69 10.10 -5.10 8.55
N LYS A 70 10.71 -4.04 9.08
CA LYS A 70 10.06 -2.79 9.44
C LYS A 70 10.21 -1.78 8.32
N TYR A 71 9.11 -1.09 8.04
CA TYR A 71 8.99 -0.03 7.04
C TYR A 71 8.41 1.20 7.72
N SER A 72 8.89 2.38 7.35
CA SER A 72 8.36 3.67 7.78
C SER A 72 7.34 4.16 6.76
N ILE A 73 6.06 4.08 7.10
CA ILE A 73 4.95 4.57 6.29
C ILE A 73 4.45 5.87 6.91
N ASN A 74 4.69 7.00 6.24
CA ASN A 74 4.31 8.33 6.72
C ASN A 74 4.82 8.66 8.15
N GLY A 75 5.95 8.07 8.56
CA GLY A 75 6.53 8.21 9.89
C GLY A 75 6.02 7.22 10.94
N GLU A 76 5.05 6.38 10.59
CA GLU A 76 4.59 5.25 11.40
C GLU A 76 5.29 3.95 10.99
N ILE A 77 5.61 3.10 11.96
CA ILE A 77 6.26 1.83 11.69
C ILE A 77 5.21 0.78 11.33
N ALA A 78 5.37 0.17 10.17
CA ALA A 78 4.54 -0.93 9.70
C ALA A 78 5.41 -2.12 9.26
N THR A 79 4.86 -3.31 9.42
CA THR A 79 5.48 -4.56 8.94
C THR A 79 4.56 -5.26 7.94
N HIS A 80 3.25 -5.08 8.12
CA HIS A 80 2.20 -5.69 7.32
C HIS A 80 1.19 -4.63 6.88
N VAL A 81 0.51 -4.93 5.77
CA VAL A 81 -0.61 -4.16 5.25
C VAL A 81 -1.74 -5.12 4.91
N ALA A 82 -2.94 -4.83 5.41
CA ALA A 82 -4.19 -5.39 4.92
C ALA A 82 -4.87 -4.35 4.03
N ILE A 83 -5.44 -4.80 2.91
CA ILE A 83 -6.19 -3.93 2.00
C ILE A 83 -7.62 -4.44 1.91
N ASP A 84 -8.58 -3.58 2.25
CA ASP A 84 -10.00 -3.92 2.18
C ASP A 84 -10.43 -4.19 0.74
N PRO A 85 -11.25 -5.23 0.52
CA PRO A 85 -11.77 -5.52 -0.82
C PRO A 85 -12.64 -4.39 -1.39
N GLU A 86 -13.20 -3.54 -0.52
CA GLU A 86 -14.03 -2.39 -0.91
C GLU A 86 -13.27 -1.36 -1.76
N ILE A 87 -11.93 -1.36 -1.70
CA ILE A 87 -11.11 -0.49 -2.55
C ILE A 87 -11.40 -0.72 -4.04
N ALA A 88 -11.83 -1.92 -4.43
CA ALA A 88 -12.21 -2.24 -5.80
C ALA A 88 -13.33 -1.36 -6.37
N SER A 89 -14.09 -0.66 -5.52
CA SER A 89 -15.11 0.31 -5.96
C SER A 89 -14.52 1.62 -6.49
N ILE A 90 -13.25 1.90 -6.24
CA ILE A 90 -12.56 3.15 -6.66
C ILE A 90 -11.37 2.89 -7.59
N LEU A 91 -11.16 1.63 -8.00
CA LEU A 91 -10.12 1.21 -8.96
C LEU A 91 -10.55 1.41 -10.41
#